data_AF-A0AAU6AFF4-F1
#
_entry.id   AF-A0AAU6AFF4-F1
#
_cell.length_a   1.000
_cell.length_b   1.000
_cell.length_c   1.000
_cell.angle_alpha   90.00
_cell.angle_beta   90.00
_cell.angle_gamma   90.00
#
_symmetry.space_group_name_H-M   'P 1'
#
loop_
_entity.id
_entity.type
_entity.pdbx_description
1 polymer ?
#
loop_
_entity_poly.entity_id
_entity_poly.type
_entity_poly.pdbx_seq_one_letter_code
_entity_poly.pdbx_strand_id
1 'polypeptide(L)'
;MSALPITMGDLLGDDDLGTACFYLPPDEVPIAVRFLSSVDFERAVADQANAIAGTFRNHDVPQGYLEVLVSRLEEIRDLYAAAEQAGEGVVKLVRG
;
A
#
# COMPACT_ATOMS: atom_id res chain seq x y z
N MET A 1 11.88 -12.53 1.63
CA MET A 1 11.81 -11.07 1.42
C MET A 1 10.34 -10.74 1.18
N SER A 2 9.66 -10.10 2.14
CA SER A 2 8.24 -9.77 2.01
C SER A 2 8.11 -8.53 1.14
N ALA A 3 7.73 -8.72 -0.12
CA ALA A 3 7.22 -7.61 -0.91
C ALA A 3 5.92 -7.12 -0.24
N LEU A 4 5.87 -5.85 0.12
CA LEU A 4 4.63 -5.22 0.59
C LEU A 4 3.60 -5.29 -0.56
N PRO A 5 2.29 -5.39 -0.28
CA PRO A 5 1.25 -5.32 -1.31
C PRO A 5 1.33 -4.03 -2.16
N ILE A 6 1.96 -2.98 -1.62
CA ILE A 6 2.28 -1.72 -2.28
C ILE A 6 3.15 -1.91 -3.54
N THR A 7 3.90 -3.01 -3.65
CA THR A 7 4.72 -3.36 -4.83
C THR A 7 4.17 -4.56 -5.59
N MET A 8 2.92 -4.98 -5.35
CA MET A 8 2.32 -6.02 -6.19
C MET A 8 1.95 -5.46 -7.56
N GLY A 9 2.31 -6.21 -8.60
CA GLY A 9 2.14 -5.85 -10.00
C GLY A 9 3.46 -5.71 -10.74
N ASP A 10 3.39 -5.83 -12.07
CA ASP A 10 4.53 -5.65 -12.96
C ASP A 10 4.86 -4.16 -13.12
N LEU A 11 6.16 -3.84 -13.15
CA LEU A 11 6.63 -2.49 -13.49
C LEU A 11 6.36 -2.26 -14.99
N LEU A 12 5.45 -1.35 -15.31
CA LEU A 12 5.14 -0.93 -16.68
C LEU A 12 6.17 0.05 -17.24
N GLY A 13 6.89 0.76 -16.37
CA GLY A 13 7.93 1.70 -16.75
C GLY A 13 8.22 2.73 -15.66
N ASP A 14 9.37 3.38 -15.78
CA ASP A 14 9.75 4.59 -15.08
C ASP A 14 9.82 5.71 -16.12
N ASP A 15 9.42 6.93 -15.79
CA ASP A 15 9.56 8.09 -16.67
C ASP A 15 10.99 8.66 -16.69
N ASP A 16 11.95 7.97 -16.05
CA ASP A 16 13.33 8.40 -15.78
C ASP A 16 13.42 9.70 -14.96
N LEU A 17 12.28 10.18 -14.47
CA LEU A 17 12.13 11.36 -13.61
C LEU A 17 11.67 10.96 -12.20
N GLY A 18 11.62 9.65 -11.92
CA GLY A 18 11.31 9.08 -10.60
C GLY A 18 9.84 8.71 -10.41
N THR A 19 9.05 8.60 -11.49
CA THR A 19 7.68 8.07 -11.43
C THR A 19 7.63 6.64 -11.96
N ALA A 20 7.51 5.67 -11.06
CA ALA A 20 7.30 4.28 -11.41
C ALA A 20 5.80 3.96 -11.56
N CYS A 21 5.44 3.28 -12.65
CA CYS A 21 4.10 2.78 -12.91
C CYS A 21 4.02 1.27 -12.73
N PHE A 22 3.11 0.79 -11.89
CA PHE A 22 2.88 -0.62 -11.63
C PHE A 22 1.49 -1.02 -12.08
N TYR A 23 1.36 -2.24 -12.59
CA TYR A 23 0.08 -2.82 -12.99
C TYR A 23 -0.10 -4.22 -12.42
N LEU A 24 -1.22 -4.43 -11.74
CA LEU A 24 -1.66 -5.74 -11.31
C LEU A 24 -2.82 -6.20 -12.21
N PRO A 25 -2.69 -7.33 -12.93
CA PRO A 25 -3.74 -7.79 -13.83
C PRO A 25 -4.96 -8.30 -13.04
N PRO A 26 -6.17 -8.29 -13.66
CA PRO A 26 -7.42 -8.63 -12.97
C PRO A 26 -7.44 -10.00 -12.30
N ASP A 27 -6.72 -10.99 -12.84
CA ASP A 27 -6.64 -12.35 -12.29
C ASP A 27 -5.76 -12.45 -11.04
N GLU A 28 -4.87 -11.48 -10.81
CA GLU A 28 -4.06 -11.39 -9.60
C GLU A 28 -4.68 -10.50 -8.52
N VAL A 29 -5.65 -9.64 -8.87
CA VAL A 29 -6.36 -8.77 -7.91
C VAL A 29 -7.01 -9.56 -6.75
N PRO A 30 -7.67 -10.72 -6.96
CA PRO A 30 -8.21 -11.52 -5.85
C PRO A 30 -7.16 -11.97 -4.83
N ILE A 31 -5.93 -12.23 -5.28
CA ILE A 31 -4.81 -12.61 -4.39
C ILE A 31 -4.47 -11.42 -3.48
N ALA A 32 -4.43 -10.22 -4.07
CA ALA A 32 -4.18 -8.99 -3.34
C ALA A 32 -5.29 -8.65 -2.35
N VAL A 33 -6.56 -8.78 -2.74
CA VAL A 33 -7.71 -8.58 -1.85
C VAL A 33 -7.66 -9.55 -0.67
N ARG A 34 -7.41 -10.84 -0.93
CA ARG A 34 -7.30 -11.85 0.14
C ARG A 34 -6.18 -11.51 1.13
N PHE A 35 -5.03 -11.06 0.63
CA PHE A 35 -3.92 -10.63 1.48
C PHE A 35 -4.33 -9.41 2.32
N LEU A 36 -4.80 -8.33 1.68
CA LEU A 36 -5.15 -7.06 2.36
C LEU A 36 -6.27 -7.25 3.39
N SER A 37 -7.19 -8.19 3.15
CA SER A 37 -8.29 -8.54 4.05
C SER A 37 -7.82 -9.35 5.27
N SER A 38 -6.66 -10.00 5.20
CA SER A 38 -6.09 -10.76 6.31
C SER A 38 -5.26 -9.92 7.28
N VAL A 39 -4.93 -8.68 6.91
CA VAL A 39 -4.08 -7.79 7.70
C VAL A 39 -4.95 -6.94 8.63
N ASP A 40 -4.63 -6.93 9.91
CA ASP A 40 -5.11 -5.93 10.86
C ASP A 40 -4.20 -4.69 10.76
N PHE A 41 -4.65 -3.64 10.07
CA PHE A 41 -3.82 -2.47 9.81
C PHE A 41 -3.55 -1.64 11.07
N GLU A 42 -4.50 -1.56 12.00
CA GLU A 42 -4.30 -0.85 13.26
C GLU A 42 -3.17 -1.49 14.05
N ARG A 43 -3.23 -2.82 14.20
CA ARG A 43 -2.17 -3.58 14.87
C ARG A 43 -0.85 -3.51 14.13
N ALA A 44 -0.86 -3.69 12.80
CA ALA A 44 0.36 -3.66 12.00
C ALA A 44 1.08 -2.30 12.07
N VAL A 45 0.33 -1.19 12.03
CA VAL A 45 0.88 0.15 12.17
C VAL A 45 1.39 0.39 13.59
N ALA A 46 0.66 -0.04 14.62
CA ALA A 46 1.10 0.06 16.01
C ALA A 46 2.41 -0.72 16.27
N ASP A 47 2.51 -1.95 15.76
CA ASP A 47 3.71 -2.79 15.90
C ASP A 47 4.94 -2.17 15.22
N GLN A 48 4.74 -1.30 14.21
CA GLN A 48 5.80 -0.61 13.49
C GLN A 48 6.02 0.85 13.94
N ALA A 49 5.27 1.34 14.93
CA ALA A 49 5.30 2.74 15.35
C ALA A 49 6.71 3.24 15.70
N ASN A 50 7.52 2.41 16.36
CA ASN A 50 8.91 2.75 16.70
C ASN A 50 9.83 2.86 15.47
N ALA A 51 9.64 1.98 14.48
CA ALA A 51 10.40 2.04 13.23
C ALA A 51 10.02 3.29 12.43
N ILE A 52 8.73 3.61 12.40
CA ILE A 52 8.18 4.83 11.79
C ILE A 52 8.72 6.07 12.49
N ALA A 53 8.75 6.08 13.83
CA ALA A 53 9.31 7.18 14.62
C ALA A 53 10.74 7.51 14.20
N GLY A 54 11.58 6.49 13.99
CA GLY A 54 12.96 6.62 13.54
C GLY A 54 13.16 7.26 12.16
N THR A 55 12.10 7.42 11.36
CA THR A 55 12.16 8.12 10.07
C THR A 55 11.98 9.64 10.19
N PHE A 56 11.45 10.12 11.32
CA PHE A 56 11.27 11.55 11.57
C PHE A 56 12.52 12.14 12.21
N ARG A 57 12.88 13.38 11.85
CA ARG A 57 14.06 14.07 12.42
C ARG A 57 14.07 14.11 13.95
N ASN A 58 12.89 14.21 14.56
CA ASN A 58 12.73 14.30 16.01
C ASN A 58 12.53 12.94 16.68
N HIS A 59 12.57 11.84 15.93
CA HIS A 59 12.31 10.48 16.41
C HIS A 59 10.97 10.32 17.11
N ASP A 60 10.01 11.19 16.76
CA ASP A 60 8.67 11.22 17.31
C ASP A 60 7.66 11.24 16.16
N VAL A 61 6.60 10.47 16.31
CA VAL A 61 5.56 10.34 15.30
C VAL A 61 4.60 11.51 15.48
N PRO A 62 4.36 12.35 14.45
CA PRO A 62 3.42 13.45 14.57
C PRO A 62 2.04 12.96 15.01
N GLN A 63 1.38 13.74 15.86
CA GLN A 63 0.02 13.44 16.31
C GLN A 63 -0.91 13.24 15.10
N GLY A 64 -1.68 12.16 15.09
CA GLY A 64 -2.60 11.84 14.00
C GLY A 64 -1.96 11.09 12.82
N TYR A 65 -0.63 10.93 12.79
CA TYR A 65 0.05 10.31 11.64
C TYR A 65 -0.28 8.83 11.49
N LEU A 66 -0.30 8.07 12.60
CA LEU A 66 -0.60 6.63 12.54
C LEU A 66 -2.06 6.39 12.15
N GLU A 67 -2.97 7.22 12.64
CA GLU A 67 -4.39 7.18 12.30
C GLU A 67 -4.61 7.48 10.81
N VAL A 68 -3.92 8.49 10.28
CA VAL A 68 -3.94 8.79 8.83
C VAL A 68 -3.35 7.62 8.04
N LEU A 69 -2.25 7.01 8.51
CA LEU A 69 -1.64 5.87 7.82
C LEU A 69 -2.59 4.67 7.76
N VAL A 70 -3.26 4.33 8.86
CA VAL A 70 -4.30 3.28 8.87
C VAL A 70 -5.41 3.62 7.89
N SER A 71 -5.93 4.85 7.91
CA SER A 71 -6.97 5.29 6.98
C SER A 71 -6.55 5.15 5.52
N ARG A 72 -5.29 5.44 5.17
CA ARG A 72 -4.78 5.25 3.80
C ARG A 72 -4.64 3.78 3.41
N LEU A 73 -4.30 2.90 4.36
CA LEU A 73 -4.24 1.46 4.11
C LEU A 73 -5.64 0.87 3.88
N GLU A 74 -6.64 1.35 4.62
CA GLU A 74 -8.04 1.01 4.38
C GLU A 74 -8.54 1.49 3.01
N GLU A 75 -8.21 2.73 2.62
CA GLU A 75 -8.52 3.23 1.26
C GLU A 75 -7.90 2.35 0.16
N ILE A 76 -6.67 1.84 0.37
CA ILE A 76 -6.04 0.90 -0.55
C ILE A 76 -6.80 -0.43 -0.58
N ARG A 77 -7.21 -0.96 0.59
CA ARG A 77 -8.02 -2.19 0.64
C ARG A 77 -9.32 -2.03 -0.16
N ASP A 78 -10.02 -0.91 0.04
CA ASP A 78 -11.28 -0.62 -0.66
C ASP A 78 -11.09 -0.51 -2.18
N LEU A 79 -10.00 0.12 -2.63
CA LEU A 79 -9.65 0.20 -4.06
C LEU A 79 -9.50 -1.20 -4.68
N TYR A 80 -8.78 -2.10 -4.02
CA TYR A 80 -8.57 -3.46 -4.52
C TYR A 80 -9.85 -4.28 -4.49
N ALA A 81 -10.68 -4.13 -3.45
CA ALA A 81 -11.98 -4.79 -3.38
C ALA A 81 -12.92 -4.30 -4.50
N ALA A 82 -12.91 -3.00 -4.82
CA ALA A 82 -13.67 -2.45 -5.92
C ALA A 82 -13.17 -2.98 -7.28
N ALA A 83 -11.86 -3.07 -7.49
CA ALA A 83 -11.27 -3.64 -8.70
C ALA A 83 -11.64 -5.13 -8.88
N GLU A 84 -11.62 -5.93 -7.81
CA GLU A 84 -12.07 -7.33 -7.84
C GLU A 84 -13.55 -7.44 -8.24
N GLN A 85 -14.42 -6.62 -7.63
CA GLN A 85 -15.85 -6.60 -7.96
C GLN A 85 -16.14 -6.20 -9.41
N ALA A 86 -15.31 -5.30 -9.96
CA ALA A 86 -15.42 -4.85 -11.35
C ALA A 86 -14.77 -5.82 -12.35
N GLY A 87 -13.92 -6.76 -11.89
CA GLY A 87 -13.10 -7.60 -12.76
C GLY A 87 -12.01 -6.81 -13.50
N GLU A 88 -11.52 -5.73 -12.89
CA GLU A 88 -10.52 -4.82 -13.45
C GLU A 88 -9.14 -5.01 -12.80
N GLY A 89 -8.10 -4.63 -13.52
CA GLY A 89 -6.74 -4.57 -12.98
C GLY A 89 -6.50 -3.28 -12.20
N VAL A 90 -5.44 -3.23 -11.39
CA VAL A 90 -5.07 -2.04 -10.61
C VAL A 90 -3.81 -1.43 -11.20
N VAL A 91 -3.85 -0.12 -11.46
CA VAL A 91 -2.68 0.67 -11.84
C VAL A 91 -2.27 1.57 -10.68
N LYS A 92 -0.97 1.60 -10.38
CA LYS A 92 -0.41 2.44 -9.32
C LYS A 92 0.74 3.26 -9.85
N LEU A 93 0.76 4.54 -9.47
CA LEU A 93 1.86 5.46 -9.71
C LEU A 93 2.60 5.72 -8.39
N VAL A 94 3.91 5.54 -8.38
CA VAL A 94 4.79 5.85 -7.26
C VAL A 94 5.72 6.96 -7.69
N ARG A 95 5.66 8.12 -7.01
CA ARG A 95 6.53 9.28 -7.28
C ARG A 95 7.61 9.34 -6.20
N GLY A 96 8.87 9.46 -6.63
CA GLY A 96 10.04 9.69 -5.79
C GLY A 96 10.19 11.13 -5.31
#